data_AF-A0A2E5L157-F1
#
_entry.id   AF-A0A2E5L157-F1
#
_cell.length_a   1.000
_cell.length_b   1.000
_cell.length_c   1.000
_cell.angle_alpha   90.00
_cell.angle_beta   90.00
_cell.angle_gamma   90.00
#
_symmetry.space_group_name_H-M   'P 1'
#
loop_
_entity.id
_entity.type
_entity.pdbx_description
1 polymer ?
#
loop_
_entity_poly.entity_id
_entity_poly.type
_entity_poly.pdbx_seq_one_letter_code
_entity_poly.pdbx_strand_id
1 'polypeptide(L)' 'MASNQSTVAVQGFWVVGSSAARTMFDVGATVIAISDVEGAIVNTKGIDVPPLQKIVSDGGSVSEYKDFDCLSIVWITNRC' A
#
# COMPACT_ATOMS: atom_id res chain seq x y z
N MET A 1 -22.67 11.43 -8.06
CA MET A 1 -22.04 10.14 -7.68
C MET A 1 -20.89 10.49 -6.75
N ALA A 2 -20.81 9.85 -5.58
CA ALA A 2 -20.11 10.36 -4.39
C ALA A 2 -18.74 10.99 -4.67
N SER A 3 -18.68 12.31 -4.50
CA SER A 3 -17.48 13.16 -4.55
C SER A 3 -16.77 13.12 -3.19
N ASN A 4 -16.34 11.94 -2.76
CA ASN A 4 -15.55 11.79 -1.55
C ASN A 4 -14.24 11.08 -1.93
N GLN A 5 -13.11 11.79 -1.78
CA GLN A 5 -11.79 11.22 -1.99
C GLN A 5 -11.67 9.98 -1.09
N SER A 6 -11.82 8.80 -1.70
CA SER A 6 -11.92 7.55 -0.96
C SER A 6 -10.51 7.11 -0.59
N THR A 7 -10.28 6.91 0.70
CA THR A 7 -9.02 6.37 1.20
C THR A 7 -9.10 4.85 1.24
N VAL A 8 -8.04 4.19 0.76
CA VAL A 8 -8.00 2.72 0.62
C VAL A 8 -6.80 2.18 1.37
N ALA A 9 -7.04 1.12 2.15
CA ALA A 9 -6.00 0.28 2.73
C ALA A 9 -6.02 -1.08 2.02
N VAL A 10 -4.85 -1.60 1.64
CA VAL A 10 -4.70 -2.87 0.92
C VAL A 10 -3.97 -3.87 1.82
N GLN A 11 -4.60 -5.02 2.07
CA GLN A 11 -3.99 -6.12 2.81
C GLN A 11 -3.58 -7.24 1.87
N GLY A 12 -2.27 -7.53 1.83
CA GLY A 12 -1.61 -8.43 0.88
C GLY A 12 -1.26 -7.70 -0.42
N PHE A 13 0.03 -7.55 -0.72
CA PHE A 13 0.53 -6.84 -1.91
C PHE A 13 1.30 -7.76 -2.89
N TRP A 14 0.82 -9.00 -3.03
CA TRP A 14 1.29 -9.93 -4.06
C TRP A 14 0.66 -9.59 -5.44
N VAL A 15 0.59 -10.56 -6.36
CA VAL A 15 0.08 -10.39 -7.74
C VAL A 15 -1.32 -9.75 -7.80
N VAL A 16 -2.26 -10.19 -6.97
CA VAL A 16 -3.64 -9.66 -6.98
C VAL A 16 -3.72 -8.32 -6.24
N GLY A 17 -3.07 -8.22 -5.09
CA GLY A 17 -3.07 -7.01 -4.27
C GLY A 17 -2.44 -5.80 -4.95
N SER A 18 -1.31 -6.01 -5.64
CA SER A 18 -0.66 -4.97 -6.44
C SER A 18 -1.54 -4.48 -7.58
N SER A 19 -2.21 -5.39 -8.29
CA SER A 19 -3.17 -5.03 -9.34
C SER A 19 -4.38 -4.27 -8.81
N ALA A 20 -4.94 -4.72 -7.67
CA ALA A 20 -6.07 -4.05 -7.03
C ALA A 20 -5.71 -2.65 -6.54
N ALA A 21 -4.54 -2.47 -5.91
CA ALA A 21 -4.05 -1.17 -5.49
C ALA A 21 -3.84 -0.24 -6.68
N ARG A 22 -3.34 -0.76 -7.81
CA ARG A 22 -3.16 0.02 -9.03
C ARG A 22 -4.49 0.49 -9.62
N THR A 23 -5.49 -0.39 -9.68
CA THR A 23 -6.83 -0.01 -10.13
C THR A 23 -7.43 1.05 -9.22
N MET A 24 -7.29 0.92 -7.89
CA MET A 24 -7.76 1.91 -6.93
C MET A 24 -7.06 3.27 -7.11
N PHE A 25 -5.76 3.26 -7.37
CA PHE A 25 -5.00 4.48 -7.69
C PHE A 25 -5.48 5.12 -9.00
N ASP A 26 -5.68 4.33 -10.06
CA ASP A 26 -6.12 4.82 -11.37
C ASP A 26 -7.56 5.39 -11.34
N VAL A 27 -8.43 4.92 -10.44
CA VAL A 27 -9.78 5.52 -10.23
C VAL A 27 -9.75 6.78 -9.34
N GLY A 28 -8.57 7.23 -8.90
CA GLY A 28 -8.40 8.44 -8.09
C GLY A 28 -8.63 8.23 -6.59
N ALA A 29 -8.55 6.99 -6.10
CA ALA A 29 -8.56 6.72 -4.67
C ALA A 29 -7.16 6.93 -4.07
N THR A 30 -7.11 7.42 -2.83
CA THR A 30 -5.86 7.63 -2.12
C THR A 30 -5.51 6.36 -1.35
N VAL A 31 -4.50 5.62 -1.81
CA VAL A 31 -4.02 4.44 -1.09
C VAL A 31 -3.17 4.92 0.09
N ILE A 32 -3.61 4.65 1.32
CA ILE A 32 -2.95 5.15 2.54
C ILE A 32 -2.20 4.07 3.31
N ALA A 33 -2.49 2.80 3.09
CA ALA A 33 -1.84 1.70 3.78
C ALA A 33 -1.73 0.47 2.89
N ILE A 34 -0.59 -0.21 2.94
CA ILE A 34 -0.34 -1.44 2.21
C ILE A 34 0.38 -2.41 3.15
N SER A 35 -0.07 -3.66 3.18
CA SER A 35 0.60 -4.71 3.94
C SER A 35 0.86 -5.94 3.10
N ASP A 36 1.89 -6.68 3.50
CA ASP A 36 2.27 -7.97 2.95
C ASP A 36 2.76 -8.90 4.07
N VAL A 37 3.10 -10.14 3.71
CA VAL A 37 3.62 -11.17 4.63
C VAL A 37 4.88 -10.73 5.38
N GLU A 38 5.66 -9.81 4.81
CA GLU A 38 6.92 -9.33 5.38
C GLU A 38 6.81 -8.02 6.16
N GLY A 39 5.68 -7.31 6.08
CA GLY A 39 5.53 -6.03 6.75
C GLY A 39 4.37 -5.19 6.25
N ALA A 40 4.25 -3.98 6.78
CA ALA A 40 3.23 -3.02 6.39
C ALA A 40 3.79 -1.60 6.37
N ILE A 41 3.32 -0.81 5.41
CA ILE A 41 3.62 0.61 5.28
C ILE A 41 2.31 1.42 5.32
N VAL A 42 2.38 2.61 5.89
CA VAL A 42 1.26 3.55 5.96
C VAL A 42 1.77 4.95 5.59
N ASN A 43 1.03 5.68 4.78
CA ASN A 43 1.27 7.08 4.50
C ASN A 43 -0.07 7.80 4.46
N THR A 44 -0.33 8.64 5.46
CA THR A 44 -1.58 9.42 5.57
C THR A 44 -1.72 10.45 4.46
N LYS A 45 -0.63 10.80 3.78
CA LYS A 45 -0.63 11.69 2.61
C LYS A 45 -0.89 10.94 1.29
N GLY A 46 -0.87 9.60 1.33
CA GLY A 46 -0.97 8.74 0.16
C GLY A 46 0.34 8.06 -0.18
N ILE A 47 0.25 6.81 -0.64
CA ILE A 47 1.35 5.98 -1.11
C ILE A 47 1.30 5.99 -2.64
N ASP A 48 2.44 6.28 -3.28
CA ASP A 48 2.57 6.10 -4.72
C ASP A 48 2.69 4.61 -5.07
N VAL A 49 1.61 4.06 -5.62
CA VAL A 49 1.51 2.65 -6.04
C VAL A 49 2.50 2.29 -7.18
N PRO A 50 2.75 3.11 -8.21
CA PRO A 50 3.68 2.75 -9.29
C PRO A 50 5.12 2.40 -8.85
N PRO A 51 5.82 3.23 -8.06
CA PRO A 51 7.16 2.90 -7.58
C PRO A 51 7.17 1.71 -6.62
N LEU A 52 6.14 1.57 -5.76
CA LEU A 52 6.03 0.41 -4.88
C LEU A 52 5.86 -0.90 -5.66
N GLN A 53 5.03 -0.89 -6.70
CA GLN A 53 4.82 -2.04 -7.57
C GLN A 53 6.11 -2.45 -8.27
N LYS A 54 6.98 -1.49 -8.62
CA LYS A 54 8.29 -1.78 -9.21
C LYS A 54 9.22 -2.49 -8.22
N ILE A 55 9.28 -2.03 -6.96
CA ILE A 55 10.08 -2.68 -5.90
C ILE A 55 9.66 -4.13 -5.72
N VAL A 56 8.35 -4.39 -5.62
CA VAL A 56 7.84 -5.75 -5.43
C VAL A 56 8.02 -6.62 -6.68
N SER A 57 7.93 -6.02 -7.88
CA SER A 57 8.20 -6.74 -9.14
C SER A 57 9.68 -7.11 -9.30
N ASP A 58 10.59 -6.30 -8.75
CA ASP A 58 12.04 -6.55 -8.75
C ASP A 58 12.44 -7.57 -7.65
N GLY A 59 11.49 -8.10 -6.89
CA GLY A 59 11.69 -9.09 -5.83
C GLY A 59 11.94 -8.49 -4.44
N GLY A 60 11.76 -7.18 -4.29
CA GLY A 60 11.84 -6.50 -3.01
C GLY A 60 10.54 -6.56 -2.20
N SER A 61 10.61 -6.05 -0.99
CA SER A 61 9.49 -6.05 -0.03
C SER A 61 8.81 -4.69 0.06
N VAL A 62 7.54 -4.66 0.49
CA VAL A 62 6.81 -3.41 0.73
C VAL A 62 7.50 -2.52 1.78
N SER A 63 8.24 -3.13 2.70
CA SER A 63 9.02 -2.48 3.75
C SER A 63 10.21 -1.67 3.22
N GLU A 64 10.67 -1.94 1.99
CA GLU A 64 11.81 -1.22 1.36
C GLU A 64 11.40 0.12 0.72
N TYR A 65 10.10 0.38 0.64
CA TYR A 65 9.59 1.68 0.22
C TYR A 65 10.05 2.75 1.20
N LYS A 66 10.66 3.85 0.73
CA LYS A 66 11.28 4.86 1.63
C LYS A 66 10.38 6.05 1.95
N ASP A 67 9.27 6.21 1.22
CA ASP A 67 8.41 7.40 1.29
C ASP A 67 7.09 7.09 2.02
N PHE A 68 7.22 6.61 3.26
CA PHE A 68 6.07 6.36 4.14
C PHE A 68 6.25 7.09 5.46
N ASP A 69 5.13 7.52 6.05
CA ASP A 69 5.14 8.08 7.39
C ASP A 69 5.21 6.88 8.34
N CYS A 70 6.27 6.77 9.14
CA CYS A 70 6.45 5.68 10.09
C CYS A 70 5.49 5.87 11.28
N LEU A 71 4.19 5.83 11.01
CA LEU A 71 3.14 5.73 12.01
C LEU A 71 3.07 4.26 12.38
N SER A 72 3.82 3.95 13.45
CA SER A 72 3.73 2.76 14.28
C SER A 72 2.35 2.08 14.23
N ILE A 73 2.19 1.09 13.36
CA ILE A 73 1.07 0.16 13.43
C ILE A 73 1.51 -1.23 12.94
N VAL A 74 2.33 -1.89 13.77
CA VAL A 74 2.16 -3.32 14.01
C VAL A 74 0.72 -3.50 14.49
N TRP A 75 -0.20 -3.94 13.63
CA TRP A 75 -1.48 -4.58 13.99
C TRP A 75 -2.21 -5.23 12.80
N ILE A 76 -1.75 -5.05 11.55
CA ILE A 76 -2.43 -5.62 10.37
C ILE A 76 -1.96 -7.03 9.98
N THR A 77 -0.87 -7.52 10.56
CA THR A 77 -0.49 -8.94 10.51
C THR A 77 0.01 -9.40 11.89
N ASN A 78 -0.45 -10.58 12.33
CA ASN A 78 -0.21 -11.15 13.66
C ASN A 78 1.21 -11.72 13.83
N ARG A 79 2.26 -11.00 13.42
CA ARG A 79 3.64 -11.39 13.68
C ARG A 79 4.50 -10.19 14.08
N CYS A 80 4.88 -10.20 15.36
CA CYS A 80 6.10 -9.59 15.87
C CYS A 80 7.31 -10.42 15.43
#